data_AF-A0A1G1GHL5-F1
#
_entry.id   AF-A0A1G1GHL5-F1
#
_cell.length_a   1.000
_cell.length_b   1.000
_cell.length_c   1.000
_cell.angle_alpha   90.00
_cell.angle_beta   90.00
_cell.angle_gamma   90.00
#
_symmetry.space_group_name_H-M   'P 1'
#
loop_
_entity.id
_entity.type
_entity.pdbx_description
1 polymer ?
#
loop_
_entity_poly.entity_id
_entity_poly.type
_entity_poly.pdbx_seq_one_letter_code
_entity_poly.pdbx_strand_id
1 'polypeptide(L)'
;MLRIIFALIIVIILAVMAMANKELVSISYVLGSTSPLPLYLVLIVTFFISAFVFTLILLPSWIRDKMEIRKLRRRLRDMEETRN
;
A
#
# COMPACT_ATOMS: atom_id res chain seq x y z
N MET A 1 -16.07 11.37 -9.73
CA MET A 1 -16.92 10.42 -10.49
C MET A 1 -16.11 9.61 -11.50
N LEU A 2 -15.53 10.22 -12.55
CA LEU A 2 -14.78 9.48 -13.58
C LEU A 2 -13.66 8.57 -13.02
N ARG A 3 -12.87 9.07 -12.07
CA ARG A 3 -11.81 8.28 -11.40
C ARG A 3 -12.34 7.04 -10.68
N ILE A 4 -13.52 7.14 -10.07
CA ILE A 4 -14.14 6.03 -9.32
C ILE A 4 -14.68 4.99 -10.30
N ILE A 5 -15.34 5.43 -11.37
CA ILE A 5 -15.85 4.54 -12.43
C ILE A 5 -14.69 3.79 -13.08
N PHE A 6 -13.60 4.49 -13.42
CA PHE A 6 -12.41 3.88 -14.00
C PHE A 6 -11.77 2.85 -13.06
N ALA A 7 -11.63 3.18 -11.76
CA ALA A 7 -11.14 2.24 -10.76
C ALA A 7 -12.04 0.99 -10.63
N LEU A 8 -13.36 1.17 -10.65
CA LEU A 8 -14.32 0.07 -10.58
C LEU A 8 -14.19 -0.88 -11.80
N ILE A 9 -14.07 -0.31 -13.01
CA ILE A 9 -13.86 -1.09 -14.23
C ILE A 9 -12.57 -1.93 -14.13
N ILE A 10 -11.47 -1.32 -13.65
CA ILE A 10 -10.21 -2.05 -13.44
C ILE A 10 -10.40 -3.20 -12.45
N VAL A 11 -11.05 -2.96 -11.30
CA VAL A 11 -11.29 -3.98 -10.29
C VAL A 11 -12.12 -5.14 -10.85
N ILE A 12 -13.16 -4.85 -11.64
CA ILE A 12 -13.97 -5.89 -12.28
C ILE A 12 -13.15 -6.71 -13.27
N ILE A 13 -12.35 -6.06 -14.13
CA ILE A 13 -11.47 -6.75 -15.09
C ILE A 13 -10.48 -7.68 -14.36
N LEU A 14 -9.84 -7.18 -13.31
CA LEU A 14 -8.92 -7.97 -12.48
C LEU A 14 -9.63 -9.15 -11.81
N ALA A 15 -10.83 -8.96 -11.29
CA ALA A 15 -11.61 -10.03 -10.67
C ALA A 15 -12.00 -11.11 -11.70
N VAL A 16 -12.44 -10.73 -12.90
CA VAL A 16 -12.78 -11.67 -13.97
C VAL A 16 -11.53 -12.44 -14.42
N MET A 17 -10.40 -11.75 -14.60
CA MET A 17 -9.12 -12.39 -14.92
C MET A 17 -8.68 -13.37 -13.82
N ALA A 18 -8.83 -13.00 -12.54
CA ALA A 18 -8.54 -13.88 -11.42
C ALA A 18 -9.44 -15.13 -11.41
N MET A 19 -10.74 -14.98 -11.69
CA MET A 19 -11.69 -16.11 -11.75
C MET A 19 -11.47 -17.02 -12.97
N ALA A 20 -11.01 -16.46 -14.09
CA ALA A 20 -10.67 -17.22 -15.29
C ALA A 20 -9.42 -18.10 -15.08
N ASN A 21 -8.48 -17.62 -14.26
CA ASN A 21 -7.23 -18.33 -13.96
C ASN A 21 -7.36 -19.09 -12.63
N LYS A 22 -8.02 -20.26 -12.67
CA LYS A 22 -8.22 -21.16 -11.51
C LYS A 22 -7.01 -22.05 -11.19
N GLU A 23 -5.82 -21.61 -11.60
CA GLU A 23 -4.60 -22.38 -11.37
C GLU A 23 -4.35 -22.51 -9.87
N LEU A 24 -4.20 -23.75 -9.41
CA LEU A 24 -3.85 -24.08 -8.04
C LEU A 24 -2.34 -24.24 -7.96
N VAL A 25 -1.72 -23.46 -7.08
CA VAL A 25 -0.27 -23.47 -6.87
C VAL A 25 0.05 -23.87 -5.43
N SER A 26 1.13 -24.64 -5.26
CA SER A 26 1.73 -24.90 -3.95
C SER A 26 2.98 -24.04 -3.82
N ILE A 27 3.07 -23.28 -2.72
CA ILE A 27 4.22 -22.44 -2.44
C ILE A 27 5.14 -23.19 -1.50
N SER A 28 6.40 -23.34 -1.89
CA SER A 28 7.42 -23.90 -1.02
C SER A 28 8.09 -22.78 -0.24
N TYR A 29 7.89 -22.78 1.08
CA TYR A 29 8.57 -21.90 2.02
C TYR A 29 9.70 -22.64 2.74
N VAL A 30 10.55 -21.89 3.45
CA VAL A 30 11.67 -22.45 4.21
C VAL A 30 11.22 -23.49 5.24
N LEU A 31 10.02 -23.34 5.82
CA LEU A 31 9.47 -24.22 6.86
C LEU A 31 8.50 -25.29 6.30
N GLY A 32 8.42 -25.45 4.98
CA GLY A 32 7.54 -26.42 4.32
C GLY A 32 6.69 -25.79 3.22
N SER A 33 5.82 -26.61 2.61
CA SER A 33 4.97 -26.19 1.48
C SER A 33 3.52 -26.02 1.88
N THR A 34 2.81 -25.11 1.22
CA THR A 34 1.37 -24.95 1.43
C THR A 34 0.57 -26.02 0.68
N SER A 35 -0.63 -26.31 1.18
CA SER A 35 -1.65 -26.96 0.34
C SER A 35 -1.88 -26.15 -0.95
N PRO A 36 -2.30 -26.79 -2.06
CA PRO A 36 -2.60 -26.08 -3.30
C PRO A 36 -3.68 -25.03 -3.08
N LEU A 37 -3.38 -23.78 -3.43
CA LEU A 37 -4.26 -22.62 -3.25
C LEU A 37 -4.41 -21.88 -4.58
N PRO A 38 -5.54 -21.21 -4.83
CA PRO A 38 -5.70 -20.40 -6.03
C PRO A 38 -4.65 -19.29 -6.11
N LEU A 39 -3.99 -19.17 -7.26
CA LEU A 39 -2.91 -18.19 -7.47
C LEU A 39 -3.33 -16.75 -7.15
N TYR A 40 -4.57 -16.36 -7.49
CA TYR A 40 -5.05 -15.01 -7.19
C TYR A 40 -5.06 -14.70 -5.69
N LEU A 41 -5.35 -15.69 -4.83
CA LEU A 41 -5.36 -15.52 -3.38
C LEU A 41 -3.95 -15.25 -2.87
N VAL A 42 -2.98 -16.02 -3.38
CA VAL A 42 -1.56 -15.84 -3.09
C VAL A 42 -1.10 -14.42 -3.43
N LEU A 43 -1.45 -13.94 -4.63
CA LEU A 43 -1.07 -12.60 -5.08
C LEU A 43 -1.69 -11.49 -4.22
N ILE A 44 -2.97 -11.61 -3.87
CA ILE A 44 -3.66 -10.64 -3.02
C ILE A 44 -3.01 -10.59 -1.63
N VAL A 45 -2.80 -11.74 -0.99
CA VAL A 45 -2.24 -11.81 0.36
C VAL A 45 -0.80 -11.27 0.38
N THR A 46 0.04 -11.67 -0.57
CA THR A 46 1.43 -11.18 -0.66
C THR A 46 1.49 -9.67 -0.91
N PHE A 47 0.60 -9.13 -1.75
CA PHE A 47 0.47 -7.68 -1.95
C PHE A 47 0.13 -6.96 -0.64
N PHE A 48 -0.90 -7.41 0.08
CA PHE A 48 -1.31 -6.78 1.33
C PHE A 48 -0.25 -6.88 2.43
N ILE A 49 0.41 -8.03 2.58
CA ILE A 49 1.52 -8.20 3.52
C ILE A 49 2.64 -7.22 3.19
N SER A 50 3.01 -7.10 1.91
CA SER A 50 4.08 -6.19 1.48
C SER A 50 3.72 -4.72 1.74
N ALA A 51 2.49 -4.31 1.40
CA ALA A 51 2.01 -2.96 1.64
C ALA A 51 1.96 -2.63 3.14
N PHE A 52 1.55 -3.59 3.97
CA PHE A 52 1.51 -3.45 5.42
C PHE A 52 2.92 -3.28 6.00
N VAL A 53 3.86 -4.17 5.66
CA VAL A 53 5.25 -4.10 6.11
C VAL A 53 5.90 -2.80 5.66
N PHE A 54 5.74 -2.43 4.39
CA PHE A 54 6.27 -1.17 3.85
C PHE A 54 5.72 0.04 4.62
N THR A 55 4.41 0.05 4.88
CA THR A 55 3.78 1.13 5.66
C THR A 55 4.35 1.18 7.07
N LEU A 56 4.50 0.06 7.77
CA LEU A 56 5.09 0.03 9.11
C LEU A 56 6.52 0.58 9.14
N ILE A 57 7.33 0.29 8.12
CA ILE A 57 8.70 0.79 8.00
C ILE A 57 8.72 2.31 7.74
N LEU A 58 7.86 2.81 6.84
CA LEU A 58 7.88 4.21 6.43
C LEU A 58 7.12 5.15 7.38
N LEU A 59 6.13 4.64 8.11
CA LEU A 59 5.23 5.45 8.94
C LEU A 59 5.98 6.36 9.94
N PRO A 60 7.02 5.88 10.68
CA PRO A 60 7.73 6.73 11.63
C PRO A 60 8.47 7.89 10.96
N SER A 61 9.13 7.65 9.83
CA SER A 61 9.82 8.73 9.08
C SER A 61 8.81 9.75 8.60
N TRP A 62 7.71 9.30 8.01
CA TRP A 62 6.67 10.20 7.50
C TRP A 62 6.06 11.08 8.60
N ILE A 63 5.84 10.53 9.80
CA ILE A 63 5.37 11.29 10.96
C ILE A 63 6.43 12.33 11.39
N ARG A 64 7.71 11.94 11.48
CA ARG A 64 8.81 12.85 11.84
C ARG A 64 8.91 14.00 10.85
N ASP A 65 8.88 13.70 9.56
CA ASP A 65 9.00 14.69 8.49
C ASP A 65 7.81 15.67 8.52
N LYS A 66 6.59 15.17 8.75
CA LYS A 66 5.39 16.01 8.96
C LYS A 66 5.55 16.95 10.16
N MET A 67 6.09 16.46 11.28
CA MET A 67 6.32 17.27 12.48
C MET A 67 7.39 18.33 12.24
N GLU A 68 8.48 17.98 11.55
CA GLU A 68 9.56 18.90 11.21
C GLU A 68 9.07 20.01 10.26
N ILE A 69 8.31 19.66 9.23
CA ILE A 69 7.66 20.63 8.34
C ILE A 69 6.76 21.59 9.14
N ARG A 70 5.99 21.07 10.10
CA ARG A 70 5.14 21.93 10.95
C ARG A 70 5.97 22.88 11.81
N LYS A 71 7.10 22.42 12.34
CA LYS A 71 8.03 23.23 13.13
C LYS A 71 8.70 24.32 12.29
N LEU A 72 9.19 23.98 11.10
CA LEU A 72 9.80 24.93 10.16
C LEU A 72 8.81 26.01 9.73
N ARG A 73 7.56 25.63 9.40
CA ARG A 73 6.49 26.58 9.07
C ARG A 73 6.13 27.53 10.20
N ARG A 74 6.25 27.11 11.47
CA ARG A 74 6.07 28.02 12.62
C ARG A 74 7.20 29.04 12.68
N ARG A 75 8.44 28.58 12.63
CA ARG A 75 9.63 29.46 12.66
C ARG A 75 9.64 30.50 11.53
N LEU A 76 9.23 30.12 10.33
CA LEU A 76 9.12 31.07 9.21
C LEU A 76 8.13 32.20 9.51
N ARG A 77 6.95 31.88 10.05
CA ARG A 77 5.96 32.90 10.44
C ARG A 77 6.48 33.82 11.53
N ASP A 78 7.10 33.26 12.57
CA ASP A 78 7.63 34.05 13.69
C ASP A 78 8.71 35.05 13.20
N MET A 79 9.55 34.63 12.22
CA MET A 79 10.56 35.50 11.60
C MET A 79 9.96 36.57 10.68
N GLU A 80 8.88 36.25 9.96
CA GLU A 80 8.15 37.21 9.12
C GLU A 80 7.43 38.27 9.97
N GLU A 81 6.85 37.87 11.12
CA GLU A 81 6.20 38.78 12.07
C GLU A 81 7.20 39.69 12.79
N THR A 82 8.43 39.21 13.07
CA THR A 82 9.47 40.02 13.75
C THR A 82 10.16 41.03 12.80
N ARG A 83 10.04 40.84 11.48
CA ARG A 83 10.69 41.69 10.46
C ARG A 83 9.83 42.88 10.01
N ASN A 84 8.52 42.85 10.27
CA ASN A 84 7.57 43.95 10.03
C ASN A 84 7.37 44.78 11.30
#